data_AF-A0A937WK48-F1
#
_entry.id   AF-A0A937WK48-F1
#
_cell.length_a   1.000
_cell.length_b   1.000
_cell.length_c   1.000
_cell.angle_alpha   90.00
_cell.angle_beta   90.00
_cell.angle_gamma   90.00
#
_symmetry.space_group_name_H-M   'P 1'
#
loop_
_entity.id
_entity.type
_entity.pdbx_description
1 polymer ?
#
loop_
_entity_poly.entity_id
_entity_poly.type
_entity_poly.pdbx_seq_one_letter_code
_entity_poly.pdbx_strand_id
1 'polypeptide(L)'
;MEVERAACSFISLGTSWQHSFRIGFKENMMNEGIVVKARNSIYEVKHKDELIRCVLRPKIKLEDERMREETKEMRMADLVSVGDQVIFSSEDGKAGYIEEILPRANQFGRTRIGKLP
;
A
#
# COMPACT_ATOMS: atom_id res chain seq x y z
N MET A 1 12.06 27.73 28.35
CA MET A 1 12.37 28.63 27.22
C MET A 1 12.06 27.82 25.98
N GLU A 2 11.06 28.10 25.16
CA GLU A 2 10.24 29.29 24.99
C GLU A 2 8.88 28.82 24.44
N VAL A 3 7.82 29.52 24.86
CA VAL A 3 6.42 29.19 24.60
C VAL A 3 5.95 30.15 23.51
N GLU A 4 5.75 29.70 22.28
CA GLU A 4 5.15 30.57 21.25
C GLU A 4 3.71 30.15 20.96
N ARG A 5 2.82 30.97 21.54
CA ARG A 5 1.38 31.05 21.30
C ARG A 5 1.15 31.75 19.96
N ALA A 6 0.54 31.07 19.00
CA ALA A 6 -0.11 31.73 17.87
C ALA A 6 -1.61 31.86 18.15
N ALA A 7 -2.02 33.02 18.66
CA ALA A 7 -3.41 33.44 18.72
C ALA A 7 -3.85 33.88 17.32
N CYS A 8 -4.88 33.26 16.76
CA CYS A 8 -5.54 33.74 15.55
C CYS A 8 -6.91 34.30 15.95
N SER A 9 -6.98 35.62 16.09
CA SER A 9 -8.20 36.38 16.34
C SER A 9 -9.04 36.42 15.07
N PHE A 10 -10.19 35.74 15.05
CA PHE A 10 -11.12 35.81 13.92
C PHE A 10 -12.28 36.72 14.28
N ILE A 11 -12.28 37.90 13.66
CA ILE A 11 -13.32 38.93 13.76
C ILE A 11 -14.59 38.41 13.08
N SER A 12 -15.69 38.44 13.82
CA SER A 12 -17.03 38.08 13.38
C SER A 12 -17.61 39.14 12.45
N LEU A 13 -17.73 38.84 11.16
CA LEU A 13 -18.65 39.54 10.26
C LEU A 13 -19.36 38.52 9.37
N GLY A 14 -20.66 38.36 9.64
CA GLY A 14 -21.76 38.26 8.68
C GLY A 14 -21.64 37.34 7.46
N THR A 15 -22.71 36.56 7.30
CA THR A 15 -23.19 35.86 6.09
C THR A 15 -22.71 34.42 5.89
N SER A 16 -23.66 33.53 6.22
CA SER A 16 -24.03 32.29 5.54
C SER A 16 -23.12 31.88 4.38
N TRP A 17 -22.60 30.65 4.41
CA TRP A 17 -22.32 29.72 3.31
C TRP A 17 -21.43 28.63 3.93
N GLN A 18 -22.02 27.77 4.76
CA GLN A 18 -21.32 26.60 5.33
C GLN A 18 -21.25 25.49 4.27
N HIS A 19 -20.33 25.60 3.31
CA HIS A 19 -19.73 24.42 2.72
C HIS A 19 -18.52 24.07 3.57
N SER A 20 -18.78 23.31 4.64
CA SER A 20 -17.72 22.64 5.38
C SER A 20 -17.10 21.58 4.47
N PHE A 21 -16.09 21.97 3.70
CA PHE A 21 -15.15 21.03 3.10
C PHE A 21 -14.30 20.50 4.25
N ARG A 22 -14.84 19.50 4.96
CA ARG A 22 -14.09 18.68 5.91
C ARG A 22 -13.03 17.95 5.08
N ILE A 23 -11.85 18.55 4.97
CA ILE A 23 -10.64 17.78 4.67
C ILE A 23 -10.42 16.91 5.90
N GLY A 24 -11.14 15.79 5.94
CA GLY A 24 -10.88 14.73 6.89
C GLY A 24 -9.50 14.21 6.55
N PHE A 25 -8.52 14.55 7.38
CA PHE A 25 -7.24 13.89 7.41
C PHE A 25 -7.54 12.44 7.81
N LYS A 26 -7.83 11.58 6.83
CA LYS A 26 -8.08 10.17 7.05
C LYS A 26 -6.72 9.56 7.34
N GLU A 27 -6.42 9.32 8.61
CA GLU A 27 -5.24 8.56 9.01
C GLU A 27 -5.30 7.21 8.27
N ASN A 28 -4.42 7.05 7.28
CA ASN A 28 -4.23 5.77 6.63
C ASN A 28 -3.54 4.85 7.63
N MET A 29 -4.33 4.10 8.40
CA MET A 29 -3.81 3.09 9.29
C MET A 29 -3.11 2.02 8.46
N MET A 30 -1.81 1.85 8.70
CA MET A 30 -1.04 0.74 8.17
C MET A 30 -1.37 -0.52 8.97
N ASN A 31 -1.77 -1.57 8.28
CA ASN A 31 -2.14 -2.86 8.84
C ASN A 31 -1.29 -3.96 8.22
N GLU A 32 -1.04 -5.02 8.97
CA GLU A 32 -0.35 -6.22 8.47
C GLU A 32 -1.36 -7.28 8.06
N GLY A 33 -1.10 -8.00 6.97
CA GLY A 33 -1.94 -9.11 6.54
C GLY A 33 -1.21 -10.12 5.67
N ILE A 34 -1.94 -11.16 5.25
CA ILE A 34 -1.40 -12.20 4.36
C ILE A 34 -2.16 -12.24 3.05
N VAL A 35 -1.45 -12.31 1.93
CA VAL A 35 -2.06 -12.45 0.61
C VAL A 35 -2.62 -13.85 0.46
N VAL A 36 -3.94 -13.97 0.33
CA VAL A 36 -4.62 -15.27 0.15
C VAL A 36 -4.98 -15.54 -1.31
N LYS A 37 -5.00 -14.51 -2.16
CA LYS A 37 -5.29 -14.63 -3.58
C LYS A 37 -4.61 -13.53 -4.37
N ALA A 38 -4.10 -13.88 -5.54
CA ALA A 38 -3.49 -12.95 -6.48
C ALA A 38 -4.06 -13.20 -7.89
N ARG A 39 -4.73 -12.22 -8.48
CA ARG A 39 -5.24 -12.28 -9.87
C ARG A 39 -5.22 -10.91 -10.51
N ASN A 40 -4.65 -10.80 -11.72
CA ASN A 40 -4.69 -9.58 -12.55
C ASN A 40 -4.26 -8.29 -11.79
N SER A 41 -3.17 -8.36 -11.01
CA SER A 41 -2.68 -7.25 -10.16
C SER A 41 -3.63 -6.82 -9.01
N ILE A 42 -4.66 -7.61 -8.73
CA ILE A 42 -5.54 -7.47 -7.57
C ILE A 42 -5.18 -8.59 -6.59
N TYR A 43 -4.98 -8.20 -5.34
CA TYR A 43 -4.59 -9.08 -4.25
C TYR A 43 -5.69 -9.07 -3.19
N GLU A 44 -6.16 -10.24 -2.76
CA GLU A 44 -7.00 -10.32 -1.57
C GLU A 44 -6.09 -10.59 -0.38
N VAL A 45 -6.07 -9.64 0.56
CA VAL A 45 -5.28 -9.70 1.78
C VAL A 45 -6.21 -10.05 2.93
N LYS A 46 -5.89 -11.11 3.67
CA LYS A 46 -6.58 -11.48 4.90
C LYS A 46 -5.98 -10.68 6.05
N HIS A 47 -6.83 -9.93 6.75
CA HIS A 47 -6.50 -9.25 8.00
C HIS A 47 -7.58 -9.60 9.02
N LYS A 48 -7.19 -10.26 10.12
CA LYS A 48 -8.14 -10.83 11.10
C LYS A 48 -9.13 -11.77 10.39
N ASP A 49 -10.43 -11.46 10.43
CA ASP A 49 -11.50 -12.22 9.80
C ASP A 49 -12.05 -11.56 8.52
N GLU A 50 -11.38 -10.52 8.02
CA GLU A 50 -11.79 -9.77 6.83
C GLU A 50 -10.87 -10.04 5.63
N LEU A 51 -11.45 -9.97 4.44
CA LEU A 51 -10.73 -10.01 3.17
C LEU A 51 -10.79 -8.65 2.51
N ILE A 52 -9.63 -8.03 2.37
CA ILE A 52 -9.49 -6.70 1.80
C ILE A 52 -8.90 -6.81 0.41
N ARG A 53 -9.54 -6.13 -0.56
CA ARG A 53 -9.03 -6.09 -1.94
C ARG A 53 -7.99 -4.99 -2.05
N CYS A 54 -6.74 -5.38 -2.26
CA CYS A 54 -5.62 -4.47 -2.37
C CYS A 54 -5.04 -4.46 -3.78
N VAL A 55 -4.49 -3.31 -4.17
CA VAL A 55 -3.61 -3.18 -5.34
C VAL A 55 -2.21 -2.79 -4.88
N LEU A 56 -1.20 -3.19 -5.64
CA LEU A 56 0.18 -2.83 -5.31
C LEU A 56 0.46 -1.38 -5.70
N ARG A 57 1.09 -0.59 -4.81
CA ARG A 57 1.50 0.77 -5.18
C ARG A 57 2.52 0.74 -6.33
N PRO A 58 2.41 1.65 -7.32
CA PRO A 58 3.34 1.72 -8.44
C PRO A 58 4.80 1.90 -8.04
N LYS A 59 5.07 2.58 -6.91
CA LYS A 59 6.44 2.81 -6.41
C LYS A 59 7.19 1.50 -6.14
N ILE A 60 6.50 0.50 -5.59
CA ILE A 60 7.09 -0.81 -5.25
C ILE A 60 7.52 -1.55 -6.52
N LYS A 61 6.73 -1.43 -7.61
CA LYS A 61 7.09 -2.04 -8.90
C LYS A 61 8.38 -1.44 -9.47
N LEU A 62 8.50 -0.11 -9.42
CA LEU A 62 9.67 0.60 -9.94
C LEU A 62 10.94 0.30 -9.14
N GLU A 63 10.82 0.19 -7.82
CA GLU A 63 11.96 -0.13 -6.95
C GLU A 63 12.46 -1.56 -7.15
N ASP A 64 11.54 -2.52 -7.28
CA ASP A 64 11.86 -3.92 -7.62
C ASP A 64 12.50 -4.06 -9.00
N GLU A 65 12.00 -3.32 -10.00
CA GLU A 65 12.62 -3.27 -11.33
C GLU A 65 14.06 -2.76 -11.28
N ARG A 66 14.30 -1.65 -10.55
CA ARG A 66 15.63 -1.06 -10.40
C ARG A 66 16.60 -2.01 -9.68
N MET A 67 16.19 -2.62 -8.57
CA MET A 67 17.04 -3.56 -7.83
C MET A 67 17.45 -4.76 -8.68
N ARG A 68 16.54 -5.30 -9.50
CA ARG A 68 16.82 -6.45 -10.36
C ARG A 68 17.76 -6.12 -11.53
N GLU A 69 17.70 -4.90 -12.05
CA GLU A 69 18.68 -4.43 -13.05
C GLU A 69 20.10 -4.39 -12.46
N GLU A 70 20.23 -4.02 -11.18
CA GLU A 70 21.50 -3.97 -10.46
C GLU A 70 22.03 -5.37 -10.09
N THR A 71 21.17 -6.26 -9.60
CA THR A 71 21.58 -7.60 -9.10
C THR A 71 21.68 -8.68 -10.18
N LYS A 72 21.17 -8.42 -11.40
CA LYS A 72 21.02 -9.39 -12.50
C LYS A 72 20.24 -10.66 -12.10
N GLU A 73 19.42 -10.57 -11.06
CA GLU A 73 18.60 -11.70 -10.63
C GLU A 73 17.55 -12.06 -11.69
N MET A 74 17.32 -13.36 -11.85
CA MET A 74 16.35 -13.89 -12.81
C MET A 74 14.95 -13.38 -12.44
N ARG A 75 14.18 -12.91 -13.44
CA ARG A 75 12.80 -12.47 -13.24
C ARG A 75 11.94 -13.62 -12.69
N MET A 76 11.76 -13.66 -11.38
CA MET A 76 10.70 -14.46 -10.75
C MET A 76 9.35 -13.94 -11.25
N ALA A 77 8.40 -14.87 -11.44
CA ALA A 77 7.19 -14.61 -12.21
C ALA A 77 6.30 -13.50 -11.64
N ASP A 78 6.25 -13.35 -10.31
CA ASP A 78 5.29 -12.50 -9.62
C ASP A 78 5.95 -11.74 -8.45
N LEU A 79 5.76 -10.41 -8.43
CA LEU A 79 6.28 -9.51 -7.38
C LEU A 79 5.62 -9.78 -6.03
N VAL A 80 4.29 -9.92 -6.03
CA VAL A 80 3.49 -10.34 -4.88
C VAL A 80 2.92 -11.72 -5.19
N SER A 81 3.06 -12.64 -4.24
CA SER A 81 2.62 -14.03 -4.33
C SER A 81 1.63 -14.36 -3.22
N VAL A 82 0.83 -15.41 -3.41
CA VAL A 82 -0.01 -15.96 -2.34
C VAL A 82 0.90 -16.51 -1.23
N GLY A 83 0.56 -16.17 0.01
CA GLY A 83 1.35 -16.49 1.20
C GLY A 83 2.26 -15.35 1.67
N ASP A 84 2.40 -14.28 0.89
CA ASP A 84 3.21 -13.12 1.31
C ASP A 84 2.57 -12.40 2.50
N GLN A 85 3.41 -12.09 3.48
CA GLN A 85 3.07 -11.11 4.50
C GLN A 85 3.30 -9.71 3.94
N VAL A 86 2.34 -8.82 4.16
CA VAL A 86 2.34 -7.47 3.59
C VAL A 86 1.87 -6.44 4.60
N ILE A 87 2.42 -5.23 4.48
CA ILE A 87 1.86 -4.04 5.10
C ILE A 87 0.98 -3.36 4.06
N PHE A 88 -0.25 -3.03 4.45
CA PHE A 88 -1.23 -2.39 3.58
C PHE A 88 -1.96 -1.26 4.30
N SER A 89 -2.35 -0.24 3.53
CA SER A 89 -3.28 0.80 3.97
C SER A 89 -4.68 0.49 3.44
N SER A 90 -5.71 0.82 4.21
CA SER A 90 -7.11 0.61 3.80
C SER A 90 -7.94 1.82 4.21
N GLU A 91 -8.67 2.41 3.25
CA GLU A 91 -9.47 3.60 3.50
C GLU A 91 -10.84 3.27 4.11
N ASP A 92 -11.45 2.13 3.77
CA ASP A 92 -12.84 1.78 4.15
C ASP A 92 -13.06 0.28 4.46
N GLY A 93 -11.99 -0.45 4.78
CA GLY A 93 -12.03 -1.90 5.09
C GLY A 93 -12.31 -2.80 3.88
N LYS A 94 -12.61 -2.23 2.71
CA LYS A 94 -12.97 -2.98 1.48
C LYS A 94 -11.92 -2.89 0.40
N ALA A 95 -11.23 -1.76 0.32
CA ALA A 95 -10.21 -1.46 -0.68
C ALA A 95 -8.96 -0.90 0.00
N GLY A 96 -7.80 -1.29 -0.50
CA GLY A 96 -6.53 -0.87 0.07
C GLY A 96 -5.38 -0.87 -0.93
N TYR A 97 -4.23 -0.44 -0.44
CA TYR A 97 -2.98 -0.44 -1.17
C TYR A 97 -1.95 -1.24 -0.38
N ILE A 98 -1.28 -2.19 -1.05
CA ILE A 98 -0.07 -2.81 -0.49
C ILE A 98 1.03 -1.74 -0.54
N GLU A 99 1.55 -1.42 0.64
CA GLU A 99 2.60 -0.43 0.88
C GLU A 99 3.97 -1.09 0.94
N GLU A 100 4.05 -2.32 1.47
CA GLU A 100 5.29 -3.06 1.63
C GLU A 100 5.04 -4.57 1.59
N ILE A 101 6.00 -5.32 1.05
CA ILE A 101 6.03 -6.78 1.07
C ILE A 101 7.13 -7.19 2.05
N LEU A 102 6.76 -7.91 3.11
CA LEU A 102 7.72 -8.32 4.12
C LEU A 102 8.63 -9.44 3.58
N PRO A 103 9.87 -9.58 4.10
CA PRO A 103 10.82 -10.58 3.64
C PRO A 103 10.24 -12.01 3.69
N ARG A 104 10.31 -12.72 2.56
CA ARG A 104 9.89 -14.12 2.48
C ARG A 104 10.92 -15.03 3.15
N ALA A 105 10.46 -15.95 3.99
CA ALA A 105 11.33 -17.02 4.50
C ALA A 105 11.69 -18.04 3.41
N ASN A 106 10.76 -18.30 2.49
CA ASN A 106 10.93 -19.20 1.36
C ASN A 106 10.04 -18.76 0.19
N GLN A 107 10.38 -19.20 -1.02
CA GLN A 107 9.58 -18.90 -2.20
C GLN A 107 9.58 -20.11 -3.14
N PHE A 108 8.38 -20.58 -3.48
CA PHE A 108 8.19 -21.61 -4.50
C PHE A 108 7.91 -20.93 -5.83
N GLY A 109 8.97 -20.77 -6.64
CA GLY A 109 8.87 -20.19 -7.98
C GLY A 109 8.79 -21.26 -9.07
N ARG A 110 8.12 -20.93 -10.17
CA ARG A 110 8.39 -21.56 -11.47
C ARG A 110 9.28 -20.63 -12.26
N THR A 111 10.43 -21.11 -12.72
CA THR A 111 11.27 -20.35 -13.64
C THR A 111 10.50 -20.15 -14.93
N ARG A 112 10.18 -18.89 -15.28
CA ARG A 112 9.76 -18.57 -16.65
C ARG A 112 11.02 -18.64 -17.51
N ILE A 113 11.30 -19.82 -18.04
CA ILE A 113 12.29 -19.97 -19.10
C ILE A 113 11.71 -19.20 -20.30
N GLY A 114 12.15 -17.96 -20.48
CA GLY A 114 12.00 -17.30 -21.77
C GLY A 114 12.63 -18.22 -22.81
N LYS A 115 11.98 -18.40 -23.98
CA LYS A 115 12.59 -19.14 -25.08
C LYS A 115 14.04 -18.65 -25.23
N LEU A 116 14.99 -19.54 -25.00
CA LEU A 116 16.38 -19.31 -25.38
C LEU A 116 16.37 -18.94 -26.88
N PRO A 117 17.14 -17.92 -27.30
CA PRO A 117 17.21 -17.51 -28.69
C PRO A 117 17.64 -18.68 -29.60
#